data_AF-A0A8S0FPW7-F1
#
_entry.id   AF-A0A8S0FPW7-F1
#
_cell.length_a   1.000
_cell.length_b   1.000
_cell.length_c   1.000
_cell.angle_alpha   90.00
_cell.angle_beta   90.00
_cell.angle_gamma   90.00
#
_symmetry.space_group_name_H-M   'P 1'
#
loop_
_entity.id
_entity.type
_entity.pdbx_description
1 polymer ?
#
loop_
_entity_poly.entity_id
_entity_poly.type
_entity_poly.pdbx_seq_one_letter_code
_entity_poly.pdbx_strand_id
1 'polypeptide(L)'
;MRNAFRPLTVKEMIQALADARYDDNIGVIILTGAGDKAFCSGGDQKVRGDYGGYKDDSGVHHLNVLDFQRQIRTCPKPVVAMVAGYSIGGGHVLHMMCDLTIAADNAIFGQTGPKVGSFDGGWGASYMARIVGQKKAREIWFLCRQYDAKQALPMRYGPCKHRGTAGGSGKRNRPLVP
;
A
#
# COMPACT_ATOMS: atom_id res chain seq x y z
N MET A 1 -10.11 -14.20 1.17
CA MET A 1 -8.84 -13.48 0.89
C MET A 1 -9.15 -11.99 0.85
N ARG A 2 -8.26 -11.12 1.35
CA ARG A 2 -8.48 -9.66 1.47
C ARG A 2 -7.42 -8.89 0.65
N ASN A 3 -7.26 -9.25 -0.63
CA ASN A 3 -6.22 -8.72 -1.54
C ASN A 3 -4.81 -8.80 -0.90
N ALA A 4 -4.47 -10.00 -0.41
CA ALA A 4 -3.13 -10.27 0.10
C ALA A 4 -2.19 -10.54 -1.09
N PHE A 5 -0.97 -10.01 -1.06
CA PHE A 5 -0.02 -10.24 -2.15
C PHE A 5 0.83 -11.49 -1.88
N ARG A 6 0.97 -12.31 -2.91
CA ARG A 6 2.00 -13.36 -3.02
C ARG A 6 3.16 -12.87 -3.91
N PRO A 7 4.30 -13.58 -3.99
CA PRO A 7 5.42 -13.13 -4.83
C PRO A 7 5.04 -12.82 -6.28
N LEU A 8 4.14 -13.61 -6.88
CA LEU A 8 3.63 -13.37 -8.23
C LEU A 8 2.85 -12.05 -8.33
N THR A 9 1.95 -11.76 -7.38
CA THR A 9 1.20 -10.49 -7.33
C THR A 9 2.15 -9.29 -7.34
N VAL A 10 3.20 -9.34 -6.53
CA VAL A 10 4.20 -8.27 -6.48
C VAL A 10 4.95 -8.13 -7.81
N LYS A 11 5.32 -9.25 -8.43
CA LYS A 11 5.98 -9.25 -9.74
C LYS A 11 5.10 -8.60 -10.82
N GLU A 12 3.80 -8.92 -10.85
CA GLU A 12 2.84 -8.35 -11.79
C GLU A 12 2.64 -6.85 -11.55
N MET A 13 2.55 -6.41 -10.28
CA MET A 13 2.50 -4.98 -9.95
C MET A 13 3.76 -4.23 -10.38
N ILE A 14 4.95 -4.82 -10.23
CA ILE A 14 6.22 -4.24 -10.68
C ILE A 14 6.22 -4.05 -12.19
N GLN A 15 5.79 -5.07 -12.93
CA GLN A 15 5.70 -5.03 -14.40
C GLN A 15 4.72 -3.96 -14.87
N ALA A 16 3.54 -3.90 -14.26
CA ALA A 16 2.51 -2.93 -14.64
C ALA A 16 2.90 -1.48 -14.28
N LEU A 17 3.61 -1.27 -13.17
CA LEU A 17 4.17 0.06 -12.83
C LEU A 17 5.31 0.46 -13.79
N ALA A 18 6.13 -0.50 -14.25
CA ALA A 18 7.18 -0.24 -15.23
C ALA A 18 6.58 0.14 -16.59
N ASP A 19 5.57 -0.58 -17.05
CA ASP A 19 4.79 -0.24 -18.25
C ASP A 19 4.21 1.19 -18.14
N ALA A 20 3.48 1.48 -17.05
CA ALA A 20 2.91 2.81 -16.82
C ALA A 20 3.96 3.92 -16.73
N ARG A 21 5.17 3.63 -16.23
CA ARG A 21 6.30 4.58 -16.19
C ARG A 21 6.77 4.98 -17.59
N TYR A 22 6.82 4.06 -18.54
CA TYR A 22 7.35 4.29 -19.88
C TYR A 22 6.28 4.61 -20.95
N ASP A 23 4.99 4.47 -20.65
CA ASP A 23 3.94 4.95 -21.54
C ASP A 23 3.74 6.48 -21.40
N ASP A 24 4.20 7.24 -22.39
CA ASP A 24 4.09 8.71 -22.42
C ASP A 24 2.64 9.23 -22.40
N ASN A 25 1.64 8.38 -22.66
CA ASN A 25 0.24 8.73 -22.55
C ASN A 25 -0.31 8.68 -21.11
N ILE A 26 0.43 8.05 -20.18
CA ILE A 26 0.05 7.93 -18.77
C ILE A 26 0.75 9.03 -17.95
N GLY A 27 -0.05 9.83 -17.24
CA GLY A 27 0.47 10.90 -16.36
C GLY A 27 0.40 10.58 -14.88
N VAL A 28 -0.50 9.70 -14.44
CA VAL A 28 -0.76 9.35 -13.04
C VAL A 28 -1.12 7.88 -12.95
N ILE A 29 -0.67 7.21 -11.87
CA ILE A 29 -0.99 5.82 -11.57
C ILE A 29 -1.91 5.75 -10.36
N ILE A 30 -2.92 4.88 -10.42
CA ILE A 30 -3.78 4.58 -9.26
C ILE A 30 -3.42 3.18 -8.77
N LEU A 31 -3.17 3.01 -7.46
CA LEU A 31 -3.08 1.70 -6.82
C LEU A 31 -4.36 1.48 -6.00
N THR A 32 -5.08 0.38 -6.22
CA THR A 32 -6.37 0.13 -5.53
C THR A 32 -6.67 -1.36 -5.41
N GLY A 33 -7.43 -1.78 -4.41
CA GLY A 33 -7.86 -3.18 -4.28
C GLY A 33 -9.12 -3.48 -5.09
N ALA A 34 -9.27 -4.73 -5.55
CA ALA A 34 -10.52 -5.18 -6.15
C ALA A 34 -11.65 -5.23 -5.11
N GLY A 35 -12.82 -4.70 -5.47
CA GLY A 35 -14.01 -4.66 -4.62
C GLY A 35 -13.95 -3.59 -3.53
N ASP A 36 -14.79 -3.75 -2.51
CA ASP A 36 -15.04 -2.75 -1.45
C ASP A 36 -14.49 -3.15 -0.07
N LYS A 37 -14.09 -4.42 0.09
CA LYS A 37 -13.72 -4.98 1.41
C LYS A 37 -12.26 -4.77 1.78
N ALA A 38 -11.36 -4.66 0.83
CA ALA A 38 -9.94 -4.51 1.12
C ALA A 38 -9.20 -3.80 -0.01
N PHE A 39 -8.33 -2.88 0.37
CA PHE A 39 -7.27 -2.38 -0.48
C PHE A 39 -6.18 -3.45 -0.58
N CYS A 40 -5.59 -3.83 0.55
CA CYS A 40 -4.56 -4.84 0.64
C CYS A 40 -4.35 -5.26 2.09
N SER A 41 -4.33 -6.57 2.36
CA SER A 41 -4.06 -7.11 3.71
C SER A 41 -2.59 -7.45 3.98
N GLY A 42 -1.68 -7.05 3.10
CA GLY A 42 -0.25 -7.36 3.19
C GLY A 42 0.14 -8.69 2.56
N GLY A 43 1.32 -9.20 2.93
CA GLY A 43 1.84 -10.45 2.38
C GLY A 43 1.00 -11.65 2.82
N ASP A 44 0.73 -12.55 1.88
CA ASP A 44 -0.08 -13.73 2.13
C ASP A 44 0.61 -14.69 3.11
N GLN A 45 0.10 -14.76 4.34
CA GLN A 45 0.68 -15.59 5.39
C GLN A 45 0.60 -17.09 5.07
N LYS A 46 -0.27 -17.53 4.15
CA LYS A 46 -0.36 -18.95 3.76
C LYS A 46 0.88 -19.44 3.02
N VAL A 47 1.60 -18.53 2.36
CA VAL A 47 2.83 -18.83 1.61
C VAL A 47 4.07 -18.29 2.30
N ARG A 48 3.95 -17.73 3.52
CA ARG A 48 5.11 -17.30 4.30
C ARG A 48 5.86 -18.53 4.80
N GLY A 49 7.14 -18.62 4.45
CA GLY A 49 8.00 -19.72 4.86
C GLY A 49 8.90 -19.36 6.04
N ASP A 50 9.50 -20.38 6.64
CA ASP A 50 10.34 -20.25 7.84
C ASP A 50 11.69 -19.56 7.55
N TYR A 51 12.14 -19.59 6.30
CA TYR A 51 13.42 -19.00 5.87
C TYR A 51 13.31 -17.52 5.48
N GLY A 52 12.54 -16.74 6.23
CA GLY A 52 12.56 -15.27 6.14
C GLY A 52 11.91 -14.64 4.90
N GLY A 53 10.95 -15.30 4.26
CA GLY A 53 10.29 -14.76 3.05
C GLY A 53 9.00 -15.49 2.65
N TYR A 54 8.38 -15.02 1.58
CA TYR A 54 7.17 -15.61 0.97
C TYR A 54 7.56 -16.52 -0.17
N LYS A 55 7.13 -17.78 -0.13
CA LYS A 55 7.43 -18.80 -1.14
C LYS A 55 6.63 -18.55 -2.41
N ASP A 56 7.27 -18.65 -3.56
CA ASP A 56 6.58 -18.79 -4.84
C ASP A 56 6.29 -20.27 -5.16
N ASP A 57 5.67 -20.52 -6.32
CA ASP A 57 5.29 -21.88 -6.76
C ASP A 57 6.51 -22.77 -7.06
N SER A 58 7.71 -22.19 -7.19
CA SER A 58 8.99 -22.91 -7.35
C SER A 58 9.73 -23.14 -6.02
N GLY A 59 9.17 -22.64 -4.89
CA GLY A 59 9.75 -22.78 -3.56
C GLY A 59 10.78 -21.71 -3.19
N VAL A 60 11.02 -20.72 -4.06
CA VAL A 60 11.97 -19.63 -3.78
C VAL A 60 11.34 -18.64 -2.80
N HIS A 61 12.11 -18.19 -1.82
CA HIS A 61 11.66 -17.23 -0.81
C HIS A 61 11.89 -15.79 -1.25
N HIS A 62 10.86 -14.96 -1.18
CA HIS A 62 10.87 -13.57 -1.64
C HIS A 62 10.53 -12.57 -0.54
N LEU A 63 11.16 -11.40 -0.61
CA LEU A 63 10.73 -10.14 0.01
C LEU A 63 10.59 -9.03 -1.04
N ASN A 64 10.21 -9.42 -2.26
CA ASN A 64 10.17 -8.56 -3.45
C ASN A 64 9.21 -7.36 -3.35
N VAL A 65 8.32 -7.32 -2.34
CA VAL A 65 7.51 -6.12 -2.06
C VAL A 65 8.40 -4.91 -1.76
N LEU A 66 9.61 -5.13 -1.23
CA LEU A 66 10.60 -4.06 -1.02
C LEU A 66 11.07 -3.42 -2.33
N ASP A 67 11.14 -4.20 -3.43
CA ASP A 67 11.47 -3.68 -4.75
C ASP A 67 10.33 -2.85 -5.32
N PHE A 68 9.08 -3.30 -5.11
CA PHE A 68 7.90 -2.52 -5.48
C PHE A 68 7.81 -1.20 -4.69
N GLN A 69 8.11 -1.21 -3.38
CA GLN A 69 8.20 0.03 -2.58
C GLN A 69 9.23 1.01 -3.16
N ARG A 70 10.42 0.53 -3.56
CA ARG A 70 11.46 1.35 -4.21
C ARG A 70 11.02 1.90 -5.56
N GLN A 71 10.31 1.09 -6.34
CA GLN A 71 9.82 1.48 -7.65
C GLN A 71 8.75 2.58 -7.56
N ILE A 72 7.81 2.49 -6.61
CA ILE A 72 6.88 3.59 -6.31
C ILE A 72 7.68 4.85 -5.94
N ARG A 73 8.65 4.73 -5.04
CA ARG A 73 9.42 5.87 -4.53
C ARG A 73 10.24 6.62 -5.58
N THR A 74 10.63 5.93 -6.65
CA THR A 74 11.46 6.48 -7.74
C THR A 74 10.69 6.64 -9.04
N CYS A 75 9.36 6.47 -9.01
CA CYS A 75 8.51 6.69 -10.15
C CYS A 75 8.48 8.19 -10.50
N PRO A 76 8.74 8.59 -11.76
CA PRO A 76 8.67 9.99 -12.16
C PRO A 76 7.23 10.50 -12.35
N LYS A 77 6.23 9.65 -12.09
CA LYS A 77 4.80 9.93 -12.24
C LYS A 77 4.10 9.74 -10.89
N PRO A 78 3.18 10.63 -10.49
CA PRO A 78 2.46 10.49 -9.23
C PRO A 78 1.72 9.15 -9.12
N VAL A 79 1.82 8.50 -7.97
CA VAL A 79 1.10 7.27 -7.60
C VAL A 79 0.11 7.58 -6.50
N VAL A 80 -1.17 7.29 -6.72
CA VAL A 80 -2.27 7.56 -5.79
C VAL A 80 -2.85 6.26 -5.28
N ALA A 81 -2.83 6.05 -3.95
CA ALA A 81 -3.55 4.95 -3.33
C ALA A 81 -5.04 5.31 -3.20
N MET A 82 -5.91 4.50 -3.79
CA MET A 82 -7.36 4.60 -3.62
C MET A 82 -7.84 3.44 -2.74
N VAL A 83 -8.17 3.75 -1.49
CA VAL A 83 -8.32 2.77 -0.40
C VAL A 83 -9.80 2.60 -0.04
N ALA A 84 -10.34 1.42 -0.30
CA ALA A 84 -11.62 0.94 0.25
C ALA A 84 -11.38 -0.25 1.19
N GLY A 85 -12.06 -0.28 2.33
CA GLY A 85 -11.91 -1.35 3.32
C GLY A 85 -10.49 -1.45 3.92
N TYR A 86 -10.04 -2.68 4.16
CA TYR A 86 -8.77 -2.95 4.87
C TYR A 86 -7.51 -2.57 4.08
N SER A 87 -6.65 -1.74 4.70
CA SER A 87 -5.26 -1.48 4.34
C SER A 87 -4.37 -1.82 5.54
N ILE A 88 -3.88 -3.06 5.58
CA ILE A 88 -3.30 -3.67 6.80
C ILE A 88 -1.90 -4.23 6.53
N GLY A 89 -1.00 -4.07 7.51
CA GLY A 89 0.35 -4.67 7.47
C GLY A 89 1.17 -4.16 6.28
N GLY A 90 1.64 -5.08 5.42
CA GLY A 90 2.30 -4.70 4.17
C GLY A 90 1.43 -3.82 3.27
N GLY A 91 0.11 -4.04 3.23
CA GLY A 91 -0.83 -3.17 2.50
C GLY A 91 -0.93 -1.78 3.12
N HIS A 92 -0.82 -1.69 4.45
CA HIS A 92 -0.73 -0.41 5.14
C HIS A 92 0.55 0.36 4.75
N VAL A 93 1.67 -0.34 4.52
CA VAL A 93 2.89 0.30 4.00
C VAL A 93 2.71 0.74 2.55
N LEU A 94 2.07 -0.05 1.70
CA LEU A 94 1.89 0.30 0.29
C LEU A 94 1.11 1.61 0.07
N HIS A 95 0.03 1.86 0.83
CA HIS A 95 -0.66 3.16 0.69
C HIS A 95 0.21 4.32 1.18
N MET A 96 0.98 4.14 2.26
CA MET A 96 1.90 5.17 2.76
C MET A 96 3.04 5.45 1.78
N MET A 97 3.43 4.49 0.94
CA MET A 97 4.46 4.68 -0.07
C MET A 97 3.98 5.45 -1.30
N CYS A 98 2.67 5.45 -1.57
CA CYS A 98 2.07 6.28 -2.61
C CYS A 98 2.18 7.77 -2.23
N ASP A 99 2.19 8.64 -3.23
CA ASP A 99 2.35 10.09 -3.01
C ASP A 99 1.11 10.68 -2.31
N LEU A 100 -0.06 10.15 -2.62
CA LEU A 100 -1.35 10.54 -2.05
C LEU A 100 -2.21 9.31 -1.71
N THR A 101 -3.02 9.44 -0.68
CA THR A 101 -4.03 8.44 -0.30
C THR A 101 -5.42 9.07 -0.30
N ILE A 102 -6.34 8.49 -1.08
CA ILE A 102 -7.78 8.78 -1.07
C ILE A 102 -8.47 7.61 -0.37
N ALA A 103 -9.09 7.87 0.77
CA ALA A 103 -9.75 6.85 1.58
C ALA A 103 -11.28 6.95 1.47
N ALA A 104 -11.94 5.82 1.25
CA ALA A 104 -13.39 5.69 1.41
C ALA A 104 -13.78 5.71 2.89
N ASP A 105 -15.04 6.01 3.19
CA ASP A 105 -15.55 6.05 4.57
C ASP A 105 -15.44 4.69 5.29
N ASN A 106 -15.40 3.59 4.54
CA ASN A 106 -15.24 2.24 5.07
C ASN A 106 -13.78 1.80 5.23
N ALA A 107 -12.81 2.68 4.97
CA ALA A 107 -11.39 2.33 5.03
C ALA A 107 -10.92 2.07 6.47
N ILE A 108 -10.09 1.04 6.63
CA ILE A 108 -9.52 0.61 7.92
C ILE A 108 -8.01 0.44 7.76
N PHE A 109 -7.24 1.11 8.60
CA PHE A 109 -5.78 1.21 8.54
C PHE A 109 -5.13 0.57 9.78
N GLY A 110 -3.96 -0.03 9.62
CA GLY A 110 -3.19 -0.49 10.78
C GLY A 110 -2.03 -1.43 10.45
N GLN A 111 -1.11 -1.53 11.40
CA GLN A 111 -0.04 -2.52 11.36
C GLN A 111 -0.41 -3.75 12.20
N THR A 112 0.13 -4.90 11.81
CA THR A 112 -0.06 -6.18 12.54
C THR A 112 1.25 -6.87 12.86
N GLY A 113 2.39 -6.34 12.40
CA GLY A 113 3.69 -7.00 12.44
C GLY A 113 4.00 -7.69 13.77
N PRO A 114 4.09 -6.97 14.90
CA PRO A 114 4.33 -7.56 16.21
C PRO A 114 3.37 -8.68 16.63
N LYS A 115 2.10 -8.65 16.18
CA LYS A 115 1.12 -9.71 16.44
C LYS A 115 1.36 -10.98 15.61
N VAL A 116 2.10 -10.89 14.50
CA VAL A 116 2.33 -12.00 13.56
C VAL A 116 3.83 -12.28 13.36
N GLY A 117 4.68 -11.85 14.30
CA GLY A 117 6.13 -12.07 14.24
C GLY A 117 6.80 -11.43 13.01
N SER A 118 6.39 -10.22 12.63
CA SER A 118 6.94 -9.48 11.48
C SER A 118 7.12 -8.00 11.83
N PHE A 119 7.84 -7.25 11.01
CA PHE A 119 7.90 -5.79 11.08
C PHE A 119 8.42 -5.24 9.73
N ASP A 120 8.13 -3.98 9.44
CA ASP A 120 8.79 -3.22 8.37
C ASP A 120 9.55 -2.06 9.03
N GLY A 121 10.84 -2.28 9.29
CA GLY A 121 11.73 -1.31 9.93
C GLY A 121 12.29 -0.26 8.95
N GLY A 122 11.97 -0.37 7.66
CA GLY A 122 12.44 0.54 6.62
C GLY A 122 11.52 1.77 6.52
N TRP A 123 10.89 1.95 5.36
CA TRP A 123 9.92 3.03 5.18
C TRP A 123 8.64 2.80 5.99
N GLY A 124 8.26 1.55 6.27
CA GLY A 124 7.11 1.25 7.12
C GLY A 124 7.19 1.88 8.53
N ALA A 125 8.39 2.08 9.06
CA ALA A 125 8.63 2.76 10.33
C ALA A 125 9.07 4.22 10.14
N SER A 126 10.16 4.44 9.42
CA SER A 126 10.80 5.76 9.30
C SER A 126 9.92 6.75 8.54
N TYR A 127 9.32 6.34 7.42
CA TYR A 127 8.47 7.19 6.61
C TYR A 127 7.11 7.41 7.26
N MET A 128 6.53 6.39 7.89
CA MET A 128 5.34 6.56 8.74
C MET A 128 5.55 7.67 9.78
N ALA A 129 6.69 7.69 10.47
CA ALA A 129 6.98 8.74 11.45
C ALA A 129 7.11 10.14 10.83
N ARG A 130 7.43 10.27 9.53
CA ARG A 130 7.40 11.54 8.80
C ARG A 130 5.98 11.98 8.41
N ILE A 131 5.05 11.04 8.30
CA ILE A 131 3.64 11.29 8.00
C ILE A 131 2.89 11.66 9.28
N VAL A 132 2.89 10.77 10.27
CA VAL A 132 2.02 10.88 11.47
C VAL A 132 2.74 11.36 12.74
N GLY A 133 4.05 11.60 12.67
CA GLY A 133 4.88 11.95 13.82
C GLY A 133 5.30 10.74 14.67
N GLN A 134 6.34 10.94 15.49
CA GLN A 134 7.00 9.88 16.26
C GLN A 134 6.08 9.16 17.26
N LYS A 135 5.24 9.90 17.99
CA LYS A 135 4.34 9.32 19.01
C LYS A 135 3.31 8.39 18.36
N LYS A 136 2.67 8.84 17.29
CA LYS A 136 1.63 8.06 16.61
C LYS A 136 2.22 6.86 15.85
N ALA A 137 3.38 7.01 15.22
CA ALA A 137 4.04 5.88 14.55
C ALA A 137 4.37 4.75 15.52
N ARG A 138 4.91 5.07 16.71
CA ARG A 138 5.17 4.09 17.78
C ARG A 138 3.88 3.44 18.28
N GLU A 139 2.82 4.23 18.47
CA GLU A 139 1.51 3.69 18.88
C GLU A 139 0.97 2.67 17.85
N ILE A 140 0.95 3.05 16.56
CA ILE A 140 0.46 2.19 15.48
C ILE A 140 1.24 0.87 15.45
N TRP A 141 2.57 0.93 15.50
CA TRP A 141 3.41 -0.27 15.47
C TRP A 141 3.31 -1.10 16.75
N PHE A 142 3.44 -0.49 17.93
CA PHE A 142 3.54 -1.22 19.18
C PHE A 142 2.21 -1.81 19.63
N LEU A 143 1.09 -1.13 19.37
CA LEU A 143 -0.23 -1.59 19.82
C LEU A 143 -0.98 -2.35 18.72
N CYS A 144 -0.58 -2.21 17.45
CA CYS A 144 -1.22 -2.90 16.32
C CYS A 144 -2.76 -2.76 16.34
N ARG A 145 -3.24 -1.53 16.61
CA ARG A 145 -4.66 -1.16 16.58
C ARG A 145 -5.09 -0.90 15.13
N GLN A 146 -6.39 -1.05 14.89
CA GLN A 146 -7.02 -0.64 13.66
C GLN A 146 -7.62 0.75 13.83
N TYR A 147 -7.53 1.57 12.79
CA TYR A 147 -8.00 2.94 12.76
C TYR A 147 -8.94 3.12 11.57
N ASP A 148 -10.11 3.67 11.80
CA ASP A 148 -11.05 4.00 10.72
C ASP A 148 -10.61 5.26 9.93
N ALA A 149 -11.31 5.56 8.83
CA ALA A 149 -11.02 6.73 8.00
C ALA A 149 -11.08 8.07 8.77
N LYS A 150 -11.99 8.20 9.74
CA LYS A 150 -12.15 9.42 10.54
C LYS A 150 -11.00 9.61 11.52
N GLN A 151 -10.51 8.53 12.12
CA GLN A 151 -9.35 8.52 12.98
C GLN A 151 -8.07 8.75 12.19
N ALA A 152 -7.96 8.21 10.98
CA ALA A 152 -6.80 8.38 10.10
C ALA A 152 -6.66 9.83 9.61
N LEU A 153 -7.74 10.48 9.19
CA LEU A 153 -7.74 11.84 8.62
C LEU A 153 -6.92 12.89 9.42
N PRO A 154 -7.09 13.06 10.75
CA PRO A 154 -6.32 14.04 11.52
C PRO A 154 -4.86 13.63 11.77
N MET A 155 -4.46 12.39 11.48
CA MET A 155 -3.09 11.93 11.70
C MET A 155 -2.07 12.52 10.70
N ARG A 156 -2.48 13.45 9.82
CA ARG A 156 -1.63 14.06 8.77
C ARG A 156 -1.09 13.05 7.75
N TYR A 157 -1.89 12.06 7.35
CA TYR A 157 -1.82 11.63 5.95
C TYR A 157 -2.09 12.88 5.09
N GLY A 158 -1.29 13.17 4.05
CA GLY A 158 -1.32 14.45 3.31
C GLY A 158 -2.73 14.92 2.90
N PRO A 159 -2.91 16.21 2.51
CA PRO A 159 -4.22 16.87 2.46
C PRO A 159 -5.30 16.04 1.74
N CYS A 160 -6.13 15.36 2.53
CA CYS A 160 -7.24 14.54 2.07
C CYS A 160 -8.52 15.36 2.20
N LYS A 161 -8.78 16.21 1.20
CA LYS A 161 -10.10 16.77 0.90
C LYS A 161 -10.21 17.01 -0.60
N HIS A 162 -10.88 16.12 -1.33
CA HIS A 162 -11.61 16.49 -2.53
C HIS A 162 -12.77 15.51 -2.77
N ARG A 163 -14.01 16.02 -2.71
CA ARG A 163 -15.14 15.40 -3.40
C ARG A 163 -14.90 15.65 -4.88
N GLY A 164 -14.48 14.64 -5.63
CA GLY A 164 -14.34 14.75 -7.07
C GLY A 164 -15.70 14.65 -7.76
N THR A 165 -16.21 15.76 -8.29
CA THR A 165 -17.07 15.72 -9.48
C THR A 165 -16.17 15.51 -10.70
N ALA A 166 -16.53 14.56 -11.56
CA ALA A 166 -15.74 14.17 -12.72
C ALA A 166 -15.69 15.31 -13.75
N GLY A 167 -14.55 16.01 -13.82
CA GLY A 167 -14.19 16.94 -14.90
C GLY A 167 -13.05 16.35 -15.72
N GLY A 168 -13.29 16.11 -17.02
CA GLY A 168 -12.37 15.44 -17.93
C GLY A 168 -11.08 16.23 -18.17
N SER A 169 -9.94 15.59 -17.93
CA SER A 169 -8.67 15.95 -18.55
C SER A 169 -8.21 14.78 -19.41
N GLY A 170 -7.78 15.06 -20.64
CA GLY A 170 -7.55 14.08 -21.72
C GLY A 170 -6.36 13.14 -21.53
N LYS A 171 -5.97 12.81 -20.30
CA LYS A 171 -4.95 11.79 -20.00
C LYS A 171 -5.58 10.62 -19.26
N ARG A 172 -5.29 9.40 -19.70
CA ARG A 172 -5.90 8.17 -19.18
C ARG A 172 -5.24 7.78 -17.83
N ASN A 173 -6.07 7.36 -16.86
CA ASN A 173 -5.61 6.79 -15.59
C ASN A 173 -5.50 5.27 -15.72
N ARG A 174 -4.43 4.66 -15.21
CA ARG A 174 -4.29 3.19 -15.15
C ARG A 174 -4.38 2.70 -13.70
N PRO A 175 -5.38 1.86 -13.36
CA PRO A 175 -5.42 1.19 -12.07
C PRO A 175 -4.43 0.01 -12.03
N LEU A 176 -3.62 -0.04 -10.98
CA LEU A 176 -2.88 -1.20 -10.52
C LEU A 176 -3.70 -1.84 -9.41
N VAL A 177 -3.99 -3.13 -9.56
CA VAL A 177 -4.77 -3.90 -8.59
C VAL A 177 -3.89 -4.99 -7.97
N PRO A 178 -3.66 -4.98 -6.65
CA PRO A 178 -3.05 -6.10 -5.93
C PRO A 178 -4.00 -7.29 -5.74
#